data_AF-A0A401TQ80-F1
#
_entry.id   AF-A0A401TQ80-F1
#
_cell.length_a   1.000
_cell.length_b   1.000
_cell.length_c   1.000
_cell.angle_alpha   90.00
_cell.angle_beta   90.00
_cell.angle_gamma   90.00
#
_symmetry.space_group_name_H-M   'P 1'
#
loop_
_entity.id
_entity.type
_entity.pdbx_description
1 polymer ?
#
loop_
_entity_poly.entity_id
_entity_poly.type
_entity_poly.pdbx_seq_one_letter_code
_entity_poly.pdbx_strand_id
1 'polypeptide(L)'
;MAPEAFADLVGALRYSYFVLPDAEIAVEIDPRTLTEPMAEALGFSGVNRTSLGVQSFDPDVQRAINRMQSFEQTATCVERLRRAGIDKLNFDLLYGLPLQTVDSCLDTVAKCIELRPDRFSVFGYAHIPSFKKHQRAIDESMLPGSADRHLQSEAIADALVGAGYVRIGFDHFALPEDGLAVAKQDGRLRRNFQGY
;
A
#
# COMPACT_ATOMS: atom_id res chain seq x y z
N MET A 1 3.20 13.84 -13.21
CA MET A 1 3.94 15.00 -12.70
C MET A 1 5.41 14.78 -13.04
N ALA A 2 6.13 15.81 -13.50
CA ALA A 2 7.58 15.71 -13.72
C ALA A 2 8.33 15.77 -12.38
N PRO A 3 9.53 15.16 -12.25
CA PRO A 3 10.31 15.21 -11.01
C PRO A 3 10.55 16.62 -10.48
N GLU A 4 10.88 17.57 -11.36
CA GLU A 4 11.14 18.96 -11.02
C GLU A 4 9.88 19.64 -10.48
N ALA A 5 8.73 19.37 -11.10
CA ALA A 5 7.45 19.90 -10.66
C ALA A 5 7.04 19.39 -9.27
N PHE A 6 7.47 18.17 -8.89
CA PHE A 6 7.27 17.66 -7.53
C PHE A 6 8.15 18.42 -6.53
N ALA A 7 9.43 18.59 -6.84
CA ALA A 7 10.36 19.34 -6.00
C ALA A 7 9.89 20.80 -5.81
N ASP A 8 9.42 21.46 -6.88
CA ASP A 8 8.86 22.81 -6.83
C ASP A 8 7.63 22.90 -5.93
N LEU A 9 6.73 21.89 -6.00
CA LEU A 9 5.55 21.83 -5.14
C LEU A 9 5.94 21.72 -3.66
N VAL A 10 6.87 20.82 -3.32
CA VAL A 10 7.33 20.68 -1.93
C VAL A 10 8.08 21.93 -1.46
N GLY A 11 8.85 22.56 -2.34
CA GLY A 11 9.50 23.85 -2.09
C GLY A 11 8.49 24.95 -1.77
N ALA A 12 7.41 25.05 -2.54
CA ALA A 12 6.33 26.01 -2.30
C ALA A 12 5.62 25.77 -0.95
N LEU A 13 5.39 24.50 -0.58
CA LEU A 13 4.83 24.14 0.73
C LEU A 13 5.75 24.56 1.87
N ARG A 14 7.06 24.28 1.78
CA ARG A 14 8.04 24.67 2.80
C ARG A 14 8.27 26.19 2.87
N TYR A 15 8.09 26.91 1.77
CA TYR A 15 8.10 28.37 1.77
C TYR A 15 6.86 28.95 2.47
N SER A 16 5.70 28.31 2.28
CA SER A 16 4.41 28.80 2.77
C SER A 16 4.14 28.41 4.22
N TYR A 17 4.71 27.29 4.69
CA TYR A 17 4.47 26.71 6.00
C TYR A 17 5.78 26.35 6.70
N PHE A 18 5.82 26.54 8.02
CA PHE A 18 6.89 25.99 8.85
C PHE A 18 6.70 24.49 9.02
N VAL A 19 7.32 23.71 8.13
CA VAL A 19 7.36 22.24 8.21
C VAL A 19 8.41 21.83 9.23
N LEU A 20 8.00 21.09 10.26
CA LEU A 20 8.92 20.64 11.31
C LEU A 20 10.03 19.73 10.74
N PRO A 21 11.25 19.75 11.30
CA PRO A 21 12.34 18.90 10.84
C PRO A 21 12.04 17.39 10.90
N ASP A 22 11.21 16.97 11.86
CA ASP A 22 10.77 15.60 12.09
C ASP A 22 9.37 15.32 11.51
N ALA A 23 8.83 16.23 10.70
CA ALA A 23 7.54 16.03 10.05
C ALA A 23 7.56 14.77 9.17
N GLU A 24 6.50 13.99 9.27
CA GLU A 24 6.26 12.89 8.36
C GLU A 24 5.74 13.44 7.02
N ILE A 25 6.44 13.13 5.94
CA ILE A 25 6.10 13.55 4.58
C ILE A 25 5.88 12.27 3.78
N ALA A 26 4.61 12.00 3.48
CA ALA A 26 4.19 10.74 2.88
C ALA A 26 3.58 10.95 1.49
N VAL A 27 3.83 9.99 0.59
CA VAL A 27 3.21 9.95 -0.75
C VAL A 27 2.71 8.55 -1.11
N GLU A 28 1.69 8.48 -1.93
CA GLU A 28 1.20 7.23 -2.53
C GLU A 28 1.81 7.02 -3.91
N ILE A 29 2.20 5.79 -4.22
CA ILE A 29 2.95 5.43 -5.43
C ILE A 29 2.28 4.25 -6.14
N ASP A 30 2.08 4.40 -7.45
CA ASP A 30 1.83 3.28 -8.35
C ASP A 30 3.18 2.69 -8.80
N PRO A 31 3.54 1.45 -8.39
CA PRO A 31 4.86 0.88 -8.69
C PRO A 31 5.12 0.73 -10.20
N ARG A 32 4.08 0.74 -11.02
CA ARG A 32 4.17 0.62 -12.48
C ARG A 32 4.73 1.87 -13.16
N THR A 33 4.69 3.02 -12.49
CA THR A 33 5.02 4.32 -13.10
C THR A 33 6.16 5.06 -12.41
N LEU A 34 6.67 4.56 -11.27
CA LEU A 34 7.79 5.19 -10.58
C LEU A 34 9.08 5.03 -11.39
N THR A 35 9.62 6.16 -11.86
CA THR A 35 10.93 6.23 -12.50
C THR A 35 12.03 6.52 -11.46
N GLU A 36 13.28 6.21 -11.79
CA GLU A 36 14.42 6.52 -10.92
C GLU A 36 14.58 8.04 -10.67
N PRO A 37 14.49 8.93 -11.68
CA PRO A 37 14.51 10.38 -11.44
C PRO A 37 13.38 10.87 -10.51
N MET A 38 12.20 10.24 -10.58
CA MET A 38 11.12 10.59 -9.66
C MET A 38 11.45 10.14 -8.23
N ALA A 39 11.97 8.92 -8.04
CA ALA A 39 12.38 8.44 -6.72
C ALA A 39 13.44 9.34 -6.08
N GLU A 40 14.44 9.77 -6.85
CA GLU A 40 15.45 10.73 -6.41
C GLU A 40 14.82 12.08 -6.02
N ALA A 41 13.88 12.60 -6.80
CA ALA A 41 13.18 13.84 -6.46
C ALA A 41 12.32 13.72 -5.19
N LEU A 42 11.69 12.56 -4.94
CA LEU A 42 10.97 12.28 -3.69
C LEU A 42 11.94 12.36 -2.49
N GLY A 43 13.06 11.65 -2.57
CA GLY A 43 14.09 11.65 -1.51
C GLY A 43 14.67 13.04 -1.28
N PHE A 44 15.05 13.75 -2.36
CA PHE A 44 15.55 15.12 -2.30
C PHE A 44 14.56 16.10 -1.65
N SER A 45 13.27 15.90 -1.87
CA SER A 45 12.21 16.74 -1.29
C SER A 45 11.93 16.45 0.20
N GLY A 46 12.55 15.40 0.75
CA GLY A 46 12.40 14.97 2.14
C GLY A 46 11.18 14.08 2.39
N VAL A 47 10.65 13.40 1.36
CA VAL A 47 9.68 12.32 1.56
C VAL A 47 10.34 11.23 2.40
N ASN A 48 9.64 10.77 3.44
CA ASN A 48 10.18 9.79 4.38
C ASN A 48 9.23 8.62 4.69
N ARG A 49 8.05 8.58 4.04
CA ARG A 49 7.16 7.41 4.00
C ARG A 49 6.51 7.29 2.63
N THR A 50 6.31 6.07 2.15
CA THR A 50 5.55 5.82 0.91
C THR A 50 4.54 4.70 1.08
N SER A 51 3.37 4.84 0.46
CA SER A 51 2.39 3.76 0.29
C SER A 51 2.42 3.24 -1.14
N LEU A 52 2.68 1.96 -1.34
CA LEU A 52 2.74 1.34 -2.66
C LEU A 52 1.45 0.57 -2.92
N GLY A 53 0.81 0.91 -4.03
CA GLY A 53 -0.32 0.14 -4.51
C GLY A 53 0.10 -1.20 -5.10
N VAL A 54 -0.02 -2.29 -4.33
CA VAL A 54 0.28 -3.66 -4.80
C VAL A 54 -0.97 -4.42 -5.22
N GLN A 55 -2.04 -4.34 -4.41
CA GLN A 55 -3.36 -4.97 -4.59
C GLN A 55 -3.34 -6.50 -4.60
N SER A 56 -2.78 -7.10 -5.66
CA SER A 56 -2.68 -8.54 -5.90
C SER A 56 -1.55 -8.82 -6.87
N PHE A 57 -0.82 -9.93 -6.71
CA PHE A 57 0.14 -10.45 -7.68
C PHE A 57 -0.43 -11.58 -8.56
N ASP A 58 -1.70 -11.94 -8.39
CA ASP A 58 -2.37 -12.95 -9.20
C ASP A 58 -2.64 -12.39 -10.62
N PRO A 59 -2.07 -13.00 -11.69
CA PRO A 59 -2.23 -12.51 -13.05
C PRO A 59 -3.67 -12.49 -13.55
N ASP A 60 -4.53 -13.41 -13.08
CA ASP A 60 -5.92 -13.50 -13.52
C ASP A 60 -6.77 -12.42 -12.85
N VAL A 61 -6.54 -12.18 -11.55
CA VAL A 61 -7.11 -11.05 -10.83
C VAL A 61 -6.68 -9.73 -11.49
N GLN A 62 -5.38 -9.56 -11.77
CA GLN A 62 -4.84 -8.35 -12.40
C GLN A 62 -5.44 -8.08 -13.78
N ARG A 63 -5.62 -9.13 -14.60
CA ARG A 63 -6.26 -9.01 -15.91
C ARG A 63 -7.72 -8.60 -15.77
N ALA A 64 -8.45 -9.18 -14.83
CA ALA A 64 -9.85 -8.86 -14.57
C ALA A 64 -10.07 -7.40 -14.12
N ILE A 65 -9.07 -6.78 -13.48
CA ILE A 65 -9.13 -5.37 -13.06
C ILE A 65 -8.34 -4.41 -13.96
N ASN A 66 -7.80 -4.90 -15.08
CA ASN A 66 -6.97 -4.14 -16.02
C ASN A 66 -5.77 -3.42 -15.34
N ARG A 67 -5.07 -4.14 -14.45
CA ARG A 67 -3.95 -3.61 -13.68
C ARG A 67 -2.79 -4.61 -13.62
N MET A 68 -2.14 -4.83 -14.76
CA MET A 68 -0.94 -5.66 -14.81
C MET A 68 0.23 -4.99 -14.06
N GLN A 69 0.82 -5.71 -13.11
CA GLN A 69 1.94 -5.30 -12.28
C GLN A 69 2.72 -6.54 -11.82
N SER A 70 3.95 -6.71 -12.28
CA SER A 70 4.77 -7.86 -11.84
C SER A 70 5.35 -7.65 -10.44
N PHE A 71 5.78 -8.75 -9.81
CA PHE A 71 6.52 -8.70 -8.56
C PHE A 71 7.81 -7.88 -8.72
N GLU A 72 8.54 -8.11 -9.82
CA GLU A 72 9.81 -7.46 -10.13
C GLU A 72 9.67 -5.95 -10.30
N GLN A 73 8.54 -5.47 -10.87
CA GLN A 73 8.25 -4.04 -10.95
C GLN A 73 8.11 -3.43 -9.55
N THR A 74 7.44 -4.14 -8.64
CA THR A 74 7.28 -3.71 -7.25
C THR A 74 8.62 -3.75 -6.51
N ALA A 75 9.40 -4.81 -6.69
CA ALA A 75 10.75 -4.94 -6.11
C ALA A 75 11.68 -3.81 -6.59
N THR A 76 11.66 -3.50 -7.89
CA THR A 76 12.43 -2.38 -8.48
C THR A 76 11.98 -1.04 -7.90
N CYS A 77 10.68 -0.83 -7.69
CA CYS A 77 10.14 0.35 -7.04
C CYS A 77 10.69 0.50 -5.61
N VAL A 78 10.64 -0.57 -4.82
CA VAL A 78 11.19 -0.63 -3.45
C VAL A 78 12.68 -0.31 -3.44
N GLU A 79 13.46 -0.91 -4.34
CA GLU A 79 14.90 -0.66 -4.44
C GLU A 79 15.21 0.81 -4.72
N ARG A 80 14.50 1.43 -5.67
CA ARG A 80 14.65 2.85 -6.01
C ARG A 80 14.33 3.76 -4.81
N LEU A 81 13.26 3.46 -4.09
CA LEU A 81 12.86 4.25 -2.91
C LEU A 81 13.89 4.16 -1.78
N ARG A 82 14.36 2.95 -1.47
CA ARG A 82 15.42 2.76 -0.47
C ARG A 82 16.74 3.45 -0.88
N ARG A 83 17.12 3.38 -2.15
CA ARG A 83 18.28 4.14 -2.67
C ARG A 83 18.14 5.65 -2.51
N ALA A 84 16.92 6.17 -2.61
CA ALA A 84 16.61 7.57 -2.36
C ALA A 84 16.47 7.93 -0.86
N GLY A 85 16.76 6.99 0.05
CA GLY A 85 16.69 7.20 1.50
C GLY A 85 15.28 7.07 2.09
N ILE A 86 14.35 6.46 1.35
CA ILE A 86 12.95 6.25 1.77
C ILE A 86 12.78 4.80 2.20
N ASP A 87 12.97 4.54 3.49
CA ASP A 87 12.91 3.18 4.04
C ASP A 87 11.54 2.79 4.59
N LYS A 88 10.70 3.77 4.98
CA LYS A 88 9.38 3.49 5.57
C LYS A 88 8.35 3.21 4.49
N LEU A 89 8.06 1.94 4.27
CA LEU A 89 7.17 1.49 3.20
C LEU A 89 5.88 0.91 3.77
N ASN A 90 4.75 1.32 3.21
CA ASN A 90 3.46 0.65 3.37
C ASN A 90 3.07 -0.02 2.06
N PHE A 91 2.54 -1.25 2.11
CA PHE A 91 1.93 -1.90 0.95
C PHE A 91 0.41 -1.96 1.08
N ASP A 92 -0.29 -1.48 0.06
CA ASP A 92 -1.75 -1.56 -0.03
C ASP A 92 -2.17 -2.82 -0.76
N LEU A 93 -2.79 -3.76 -0.04
CA LEU A 93 -3.35 -5.01 -0.56
C LEU A 93 -4.87 -4.92 -0.62
N LEU A 94 -5.46 -5.67 -1.56
CA LEU A 94 -6.91 -5.81 -1.67
C LEU A 94 -7.33 -7.26 -1.53
N TYR A 95 -8.46 -7.48 -0.86
CA TYR A 95 -9.22 -8.72 -0.93
C TYR A 95 -10.60 -8.48 -1.53
N GLY A 96 -11.24 -9.53 -2.02
CA GLY A 96 -12.55 -9.43 -2.64
C GLY A 96 -12.56 -8.95 -4.09
N LEU A 97 -11.41 -8.97 -4.78
CA LEU A 97 -11.33 -8.69 -6.20
C LEU A 97 -11.87 -9.87 -7.03
N PRO A 98 -12.22 -9.65 -8.32
CA PRO A 98 -12.67 -10.73 -9.20
C PRO A 98 -11.65 -11.86 -9.29
N LEU A 99 -12.13 -13.11 -9.28
CA LEU A 99 -11.32 -14.34 -9.36
C LEU A 99 -10.36 -14.59 -8.19
N GLN A 100 -10.33 -13.70 -7.20
CA GLN A 100 -9.40 -13.82 -6.08
C GLN A 100 -9.80 -14.97 -5.16
N THR A 101 -8.82 -15.76 -4.72
CA THR A 101 -9.00 -16.90 -3.80
C THR A 101 -8.18 -16.68 -2.53
N VAL A 102 -8.39 -17.53 -1.51
CA VAL A 102 -7.54 -17.51 -0.31
C VAL A 102 -6.08 -17.80 -0.68
N ASP A 103 -5.84 -18.81 -1.52
CA ASP A 103 -4.49 -19.19 -1.94
C ASP A 103 -3.78 -18.04 -2.69
N SER A 104 -4.48 -17.35 -3.60
CA SER A 104 -3.86 -16.24 -4.33
C SER A 104 -3.63 -14.98 -3.48
N CYS A 105 -4.45 -14.77 -2.44
CA CYS A 105 -4.16 -13.80 -1.39
C CYS A 105 -2.88 -14.16 -0.63
N LEU A 106 -2.73 -15.40 -0.19
CA LEU A 106 -1.56 -15.87 0.58
C LEU A 106 -0.28 -15.80 -0.26
N ASP A 107 -0.33 -16.18 -1.53
CA ASP A 107 0.80 -16.03 -2.47
C ASP A 107 1.21 -14.57 -2.64
N THR A 108 0.24 -13.65 -2.71
CA THR A 108 0.52 -12.21 -2.77
C THR A 108 1.19 -11.73 -1.49
N VAL A 109 0.67 -12.13 -0.31
CA VAL A 109 1.24 -11.75 0.99
C VAL A 109 2.67 -12.28 1.14
N ALA A 110 2.93 -13.54 0.77
CA ALA A 110 4.25 -14.15 0.85
C ALA A 110 5.28 -13.34 0.05
N LYS A 111 4.97 -13.01 -1.22
CA LYS A 111 5.82 -12.15 -2.05
C LYS A 111 6.03 -10.77 -1.45
N CYS A 112 5.00 -10.17 -0.88
CA CYS A 112 5.13 -8.85 -0.26
C CYS A 112 6.07 -8.88 0.96
N ILE A 113 6.00 -9.94 1.78
CA ILE A 113 6.88 -10.11 2.94
C ILE A 113 8.35 -10.20 2.52
N GLU A 114 8.66 -10.81 1.38
CA GLU A 114 10.04 -10.87 0.84
C GLU A 114 10.64 -9.46 0.63
N LEU A 115 9.81 -8.47 0.29
CA LEU A 115 10.22 -7.08 0.10
C LEU A 115 10.33 -6.29 1.41
N ARG A 116 9.85 -6.85 2.52
CA ARG A 116 9.91 -6.31 3.88
C ARG A 116 9.41 -4.86 4.01
N PRO A 117 8.14 -4.55 3.69
CA PRO A 117 7.57 -3.26 4.05
C PRO A 117 7.41 -3.15 5.58
N ASP A 118 7.40 -1.93 6.12
CA ASP A 118 7.14 -1.69 7.54
C ASP A 118 5.66 -1.88 7.89
N ARG A 119 4.78 -1.64 6.90
CA ARG A 119 3.33 -1.64 7.08
C ARG A 119 2.59 -2.33 5.94
N PHE A 120 1.41 -2.83 6.29
CA PHE A 120 0.40 -3.26 5.34
C PHE A 120 -0.93 -2.58 5.64
N SER A 121 -1.58 -2.12 4.58
CA SER A 121 -3.00 -1.76 4.59
C SER A 121 -3.77 -2.76 3.72
N VAL A 122 -4.73 -3.47 4.30
CA VAL A 122 -5.45 -4.58 3.68
C VAL A 122 -6.92 -4.21 3.59
N PHE A 123 -7.35 -3.74 2.43
CA PHE A 123 -8.72 -3.24 2.23
C PHE A 123 -9.60 -4.23 1.49
N GLY A 124 -10.87 -4.29 1.89
CA GLY A 124 -11.88 -4.98 1.11
C GLY A 124 -12.26 -4.16 -0.12
N TYR A 125 -12.24 -4.78 -1.29
CA TYR A 125 -12.72 -4.16 -2.52
C TYR A 125 -14.18 -3.73 -2.37
N ALA A 126 -14.44 -2.43 -2.56
CA ALA A 126 -15.78 -1.85 -2.52
C ALA A 126 -16.33 -1.73 -3.94
N HIS A 127 -17.27 -2.62 -4.29
CA HIS A 127 -17.94 -2.61 -5.59
C HIS A 127 -19.18 -1.70 -5.57
N ILE A 128 -19.07 -0.50 -6.14
CA ILE A 128 -20.10 0.53 -6.19
C ILE A 128 -20.16 1.13 -7.62
N PRO A 129 -20.57 0.34 -8.65
CA PRO A 129 -20.53 0.75 -10.06
C PRO A 129 -21.49 1.91 -10.42
N SER A 130 -22.41 2.25 -9.51
CA SER A 130 -23.25 3.45 -9.59
C SER A 130 -22.43 4.74 -9.41
N PHE A 131 -21.43 4.72 -8.53
CA PHE A 131 -20.55 5.85 -8.23
C PHE A 131 -19.22 5.76 -8.98
N LYS A 132 -18.60 4.59 -9.03
CA LYS A 132 -17.32 4.33 -9.71
C LYS A 132 -17.55 3.64 -11.05
N LYS A 133 -17.90 4.41 -12.09
CA LYS A 133 -18.31 3.89 -13.41
C LYS A 133 -17.34 2.88 -14.05
N HIS A 134 -16.03 3.00 -13.82
CA HIS A 134 -15.03 2.06 -14.36
C HIS A 134 -15.22 0.63 -13.83
N GLN A 135 -15.82 0.46 -12.64
CA GLN A 135 -16.10 -0.87 -12.08
C GLN A 135 -17.17 -1.63 -12.87
N ARG A 136 -17.93 -0.99 -13.76
CA ARG A 136 -18.90 -1.69 -14.64
C ARG A 136 -18.25 -2.63 -15.64
N ALA A 137 -16.93 -2.50 -15.84
CA ALA A 137 -16.17 -3.42 -16.69
C ALA A 137 -15.87 -4.75 -15.98
N ILE A 138 -16.11 -4.84 -14.67
CA ILE A 138 -15.92 -6.07 -13.90
C ILE A 138 -17.17 -6.92 -14.02
N ASP A 139 -16.99 -8.19 -14.36
CA ASP A 139 -18.04 -9.20 -14.29
C ASP A 139 -18.35 -9.53 -12.82
N GLU A 140 -19.55 -9.15 -12.36
CA GLU A 140 -19.99 -9.37 -10.98
C GLU A 140 -20.05 -10.85 -10.60
N SER A 141 -20.22 -11.76 -11.57
CA SER A 141 -20.23 -13.21 -11.30
C SER A 141 -18.86 -13.74 -10.87
N MET A 142 -17.79 -12.98 -11.14
CA MET A 142 -16.43 -13.32 -10.74
C MET A 142 -16.07 -12.78 -9.35
N LEU A 143 -16.94 -11.97 -8.73
CA LEU A 143 -16.69 -11.44 -7.40
C LEU A 143 -16.93 -12.51 -6.33
N PRO A 144 -16.02 -12.65 -5.33
CA PRO A 144 -16.22 -13.58 -4.24
C PRO A 144 -17.39 -13.16 -3.34
N GLY A 145 -18.11 -14.16 -2.82
CA GLY A 145 -19.19 -13.95 -1.88
C GLY A 145 -18.72 -13.41 -0.52
N SER A 146 -19.65 -13.02 0.35
CA SER A 146 -19.31 -12.49 1.69
C SER A 146 -18.49 -13.45 2.54
N ALA A 147 -18.80 -14.75 2.48
CA ALA A 147 -18.06 -15.80 3.20
C ALA A 147 -16.62 -15.91 2.69
N ASP A 148 -16.42 -15.98 1.37
CA ASP A 148 -15.09 -16.06 0.76
C ASP A 148 -14.25 -14.82 1.07
N ARG A 149 -14.87 -13.62 1.01
CA ARG A 149 -14.19 -12.37 1.37
C ARG A 149 -13.74 -12.35 2.82
N HIS A 150 -14.54 -12.90 3.73
CA HIS A 150 -14.16 -13.04 5.14
C HIS A 150 -12.98 -14.01 5.30
N LEU A 151 -13.02 -15.17 4.64
CA LEU A 151 -11.91 -16.12 4.64
C LEU A 151 -10.62 -15.51 4.07
N GLN A 152 -10.71 -14.75 2.97
CA GLN A 152 -9.57 -14.03 2.41
C GLN A 152 -8.99 -13.02 3.40
N SER A 153 -9.84 -12.21 4.05
CA SER A 153 -9.36 -11.20 5.01
C SER A 153 -8.68 -11.80 6.24
N GLU A 154 -9.25 -12.88 6.79
CA GLU A 154 -8.67 -13.54 7.97
C GLU A 154 -7.39 -14.29 7.59
N ALA A 155 -7.35 -14.97 6.45
CA ALA A 155 -6.13 -15.64 5.98
C ALA A 155 -4.96 -14.66 5.76
N ILE A 156 -5.23 -13.48 5.19
CA ILE A 156 -4.22 -12.42 5.06
C ILE A 156 -3.77 -11.96 6.46
N ALA A 157 -4.70 -11.71 7.37
CA ALA A 157 -4.40 -11.24 8.72
C ALA A 157 -3.53 -12.25 9.48
N ASP A 158 -3.88 -13.52 9.45
CA ASP A 158 -3.15 -14.61 10.10
C ASP A 158 -1.75 -14.78 9.51
N ALA A 159 -1.61 -14.70 8.18
CA ALA A 159 -0.32 -14.77 7.51
C ALA A 159 0.60 -13.60 7.90
N LEU A 160 0.07 -12.37 7.95
CA LEU A 160 0.84 -11.19 8.37
C LEU A 160 1.26 -11.27 9.85
N VAL A 161 0.36 -11.71 10.74
CA VAL A 161 0.69 -11.91 12.15
C VAL A 161 1.73 -13.03 12.31
N GLY A 162 1.58 -14.14 11.59
CA GLY A 162 2.55 -15.23 11.57
C GLY A 162 3.94 -14.81 11.06
N ALA A 163 3.99 -13.79 10.19
CA ALA A 163 5.22 -13.17 9.70
C ALA A 163 5.82 -12.11 10.64
N GLY A 164 5.19 -11.86 11.79
CA GLY A 164 5.70 -10.95 12.83
C GLY A 164 5.11 -9.54 12.83
N TYR A 165 4.10 -9.26 11.99
CA TYR A 165 3.43 -7.96 12.00
C TYR A 165 2.40 -7.89 13.13
N VAL A 166 2.32 -6.73 13.78
CA VAL A 166 1.29 -6.40 14.77
C VAL A 166 0.05 -5.91 14.04
N ARG A 167 -1.08 -6.58 14.24
CA ARG A 167 -2.40 -6.08 13.81
C ARG A 167 -2.69 -4.78 14.56
N ILE A 168 -2.72 -3.64 13.88
CA ILE A 168 -3.00 -2.32 14.46
C ILE A 168 -4.51 -2.13 14.61
N GLY A 169 -5.25 -2.35 13.53
CA GLY A 169 -6.70 -2.27 13.47
C GLY A 169 -7.30 -3.41 12.65
N PHE A 170 -8.49 -3.19 12.10
CA PHE A 170 -9.13 -4.18 11.24
C PHE A 170 -8.29 -4.47 9.98
N ASP A 171 -7.76 -3.42 9.37
CA ASP A 171 -7.16 -3.36 8.03
C ASP A 171 -5.68 -2.96 8.03
N HIS A 172 -5.08 -2.57 9.16
CA HIS A 172 -3.69 -2.10 9.23
C HIS A 172 -2.82 -3.05 10.06
N PHE A 173 -1.62 -3.31 9.56
CA PHE A 173 -0.59 -4.12 10.20
C PHE A 173 0.75 -3.39 10.11
N ALA A 174 1.58 -3.50 11.15
CA ALA A 174 2.89 -2.85 11.17
C ALA A 174 3.93 -3.70 11.91
N LEU A 175 5.21 -3.55 11.59
CA LEU A 175 6.28 -4.18 12.36
C LEU A 175 6.25 -3.70 13.83
N PRO A 176 6.71 -4.51 14.80
CA PRO A 176 6.65 -4.17 16.23
C PRO A 176 7.32 -2.84 16.60
N GLU A 177 8.42 -2.51 15.90
CA GLU A 177 9.19 -1.28 16.05
C GLU A 177 8.57 -0.05 15.36
N ASP A 178 7.55 -0.23 14.53
CA ASP A 178 6.88 0.89 13.85
C ASP A 178 6.08 1.76 14.84
N GLY A 179 6.05 3.06 14.57
CA GLY A 179 5.36 4.05 15.40
C GLY A 179 3.88 3.75 15.67
N LEU A 180 3.17 3.08 14.76
CA LEU A 180 1.79 2.65 14.96
C LEU A 180 1.68 1.51 15.99
N ALA A 181 2.58 0.54 15.93
CA ALA A 181 2.61 -0.57 16.89
C ALA A 181 2.93 -0.05 18.30
N VAL A 182 3.92 0.82 18.42
CA VAL A 182 4.28 1.49 19.67
C VAL A 182 3.11 2.34 20.20
N ALA A 183 2.50 3.17 19.35
CA ALA A 183 1.37 4.00 19.77
C ALA A 183 0.15 3.17 20.20
N LYS A 184 -0.08 2.01 19.59
CA LYS A 184 -1.12 1.07 20.01
C LYS A 184 -0.84 0.49 21.39
N GLN A 185 0.38 0.04 21.65
CA GLN A 185 0.79 -0.50 22.95
C GLN A 185 0.62 0.54 24.07
N ASP A 186 0.94 1.81 23.78
CA ASP A 186 0.83 2.90 24.74
C ASP A 186 -0.60 3.47 24.90
N GLY A 187 -1.59 2.97 24.15
CA GLY A 187 -2.95 3.53 24.15
C GLY A 187 -3.04 4.94 23.57
N ARG A 188 -2.08 5.34 22.73
CA ARG A 188 -1.97 6.67 22.09
C ARG A 188 -2.32 6.66 20.60
N LEU A 189 -2.79 5.53 20.08
CA LEU A 189 -3.19 5.38 18.69
C LEU A 189 -4.29 6.37 18.33
N ARG A 190 -4.13 7.04 17.19
CA ARG A 190 -5.12 7.96 16.62
C ARG A 190 -5.53 7.48 15.24
N ARG A 191 -6.61 8.02 14.69
CA ARG A 191 -7.06 7.72 13.33
C ARG A 191 -7.60 8.98 12.67
N ASN A 192 -7.25 9.20 11.42
CA ASN A 192 -7.76 10.28 10.58
C ASN A 192 -8.34 9.71 9.27
N PHE A 193 -8.52 10.56 8.25
CA PHE A 193 -9.08 10.14 6.96
C PHE A 193 -8.16 9.19 6.17
N GLN A 194 -6.84 9.35 6.28
CA GLN A 194 -5.85 8.52 5.56
C GLN A 194 -5.56 7.18 6.26
N GLY A 195 -5.87 7.03 7.55
CA GLY A 195 -5.57 5.81 8.29
C GLY A 195 -5.28 6.06 9.77
N TYR A 196 -4.58 5.12 10.40
CA TYR A 196 -4.03 5.25 11.75
C TYR A 196 -2.77 6.12 11.77
#